data_AF-A0A4R4LPP7-F1
#
_entry.id   AF-A0A4R4LPP7-F1
#
_cell.length_a   1.000
_cell.length_b   1.000
_cell.length_c   1.000
_cell.angle_alpha   90.00
_cell.angle_beta   90.00
_cell.angle_gamma   90.00
#
_symmetry.space_group_name_H-M   'P 1'
#
loop_
_entity.id
_entity.type
_entity.pdbx_description
1 polymer ?
#
loop_
_entity_poly.entity_id
_entity_poly.type
_entity_poly.pdbx_seq_one_letter_code
_entity_poly.pdbx_strand_id
1 'polypeptide(L)' 'LHTVASAIVAAARRREETRGSHWRDDFPDRRDGEWRGNLVTRLEGNVLTTAYEPLEGKRS' A
#
# COMPACT_ATOMS: atom_id res chain seq x y z
N LEU A 1 0.36 -0.07 -19.99
CA LEU A 1 -0.63 0.55 -19.07
C LEU A 1 -1.14 -0.43 -18.01
N HIS A 2 -1.56 -1.66 -18.37
CA HIS A 2 -2.10 -2.65 -17.43
C HIS A 2 -1.22 -2.92 -16.20
N THR A 3 0.10 -3.08 -16.36
CA THR A 3 1.02 -3.37 -15.24
C THR A 3 0.93 -2.37 -14.09
N VAL A 4 0.91 -1.07 -14.41
CA VAL A 4 0.85 -0.01 -13.38
C VAL A 4 -0.53 0.02 -12.73
N ALA A 5 -1.60 -0.11 -13.52
CA ALA A 5 -2.95 -0.18 -12.99
C ALA A 5 -3.12 -1.37 -12.02
N SER A 6 -2.62 -2.55 -12.40
CA SER A 6 -2.65 -3.75 -11.55
C SER A 6 -1.85 -3.58 -10.27
N ALA A 7 -0.67 -2.94 -10.33
CA ALA A 7 0.12 -2.64 -9.15
C ALA A 7 -0.62 -1.71 -8.17
N ILE A 8 -1.25 -0.64 -8.68
CA ILE A 8 -2.04 0.30 -7.86
C ILE A 8 -3.23 -0.41 -7.21
N VAL A 9 -4.00 -1.19 -7.98
CA VAL A 9 -5.17 -1.91 -7.48
C VAL A 9 -4.77 -2.96 -6.43
N ALA A 10 -3.67 -3.69 -6.64
CA ALA A 10 -3.18 -4.68 -5.69
C ALA A 10 -2.79 -4.04 -4.35
N ALA A 11 -2.08 -2.91 -4.38
CA ALA A 11 -1.73 -2.15 -3.18
C ALA A 11 -2.98 -1.58 -2.48
N ALA A 12 -3.90 -0.97 -3.22
CA ALA A 12 -5.14 -0.41 -2.68
C ALA A 12 -6.03 -1.47 -2.02
N ARG A 13 -6.14 -2.67 -2.61
CA ARG A 13 -6.91 -3.78 -2.03
C ARG A 13 -6.32 -4.26 -0.71
N ARG A 14 -4.99 -4.27 -0.59
CA ARG A 14 -4.29 -4.75 0.61
C ARG A 14 -4.30 -3.73 1.74
N ARG A 15 -4.34 -2.43 1.46
CA ARG A 15 -4.33 -1.35 2.45
C ARG A 15 -5.69 -1.20 3.12
N GLU A 16 -5.77 -1.47 4.42
CA GLU A 16 -7.02 -1.42 5.19
C GLU A 16 -7.08 -0.18 6.11
N GLU A 17 -6.93 1.01 5.52
CA GLU A 17 -7.12 2.31 6.18
C GLU A 17 -7.34 3.42 5.15
N THR A 18 -7.75 4.59 5.62
CA THR A 18 -7.79 5.82 4.83
C THR A 18 -6.58 6.70 5.16
N ARG A 19 -5.82 7.13 4.14
CA ARG A 19 -4.66 8.01 4.28
C ARG A 19 -4.37 8.79 2.99
N GLY A 20 -4.38 10.13 3.10
CA GLY A 20 -4.12 11.00 1.95
C GLY A 20 -5.16 10.77 0.84
N SER A 21 -4.70 10.57 -0.39
CA SER A 21 -5.58 10.34 -1.55
C SER A 21 -6.21 8.94 -1.61
N HIS A 22 -5.82 8.01 -0.73
CA HIS A 22 -6.45 6.69 -0.64
C HIS A 22 -7.54 6.72 0.43
N TRP A 23 -8.79 6.65 0.00
CA TRP A 23 -9.99 6.67 0.87
C TRP A 23 -10.77 5.36 0.74
N ARG A 24 -11.28 4.87 1.88
CA ARG A 24 -12.04 3.62 1.98
C ARG A 24 -13.18 3.77 2.99
N ASP A 25 -14.41 3.57 2.55
CA ASP A 25 -15.61 3.61 3.41
C ASP A 25 -15.61 2.49 4.46
N ASP A 26 -15.09 1.31 4.08
CA ASP A 26 -14.98 0.14 4.95
C ASP A 26 -13.79 0.23 5.95
N PHE A 27 -12.86 1.16 5.71
CA PHE A 27 -11.74 1.47 6.60
C PHE A 27 -11.53 3.00 6.67
N PRO A 28 -12.46 3.75 7.30
CA PRO A 28 -12.51 5.21 7.19
C PRO A 28 -11.42 5.91 7.99
N ASP A 29 -10.88 5.23 9.00
CA ASP A 29 -9.88 5.78 9.90
C ASP A 29 -8.45 5.45 9.48
N ARG A 30 -7.50 6.28 9.91
CA ARG A 30 -6.07 5.98 9.86
C ARG A 30 -5.72 4.95 10.92
N ARG A 31 -4.98 3.89 10.56
CA ARG A 31 -4.64 2.78 11.45
C ARG A 31 -3.14 2.68 11.67
N ASP A 32 -2.62 3.63 12.44
CA ASP A 32 -1.18 3.81 12.64
C ASP A 32 -0.48 2.63 13.34
N GLY A 33 -1.19 1.79 14.09
CA GLY A 33 -0.63 0.58 14.70
C GLY A 33 -0.29 -0.53 13.69
N GLU A 34 -1.01 -0.56 12.56
CA GLU A 34 -0.89 -1.62 11.54
C GLU A 34 -0.21 -1.11 10.26
N TRP A 35 -0.43 0.17 9.93
CA TRP A 35 -0.21 0.69 8.58
C TRP A 35 0.82 1.83 8.49
N ARG A 36 1.71 1.97 9.48
CA ARG A 36 2.85 2.91 9.40
C ARG A 36 4.02 2.37 8.58
N GLY A 37 3.84 2.35 7.26
CA GLY A 37 4.82 1.85 6.30
C GLY A 37 4.30 1.92 4.87
N ASN A 38 5.14 1.48 3.94
CA ASN A 38 4.88 1.51 2.51
C ASN A 38 4.39 0.14 2.02
N LEU A 39 3.48 0.13 1.05
CA LEU A 39 3.22 -1.05 0.23
C LEU A 39 4.08 -0.96 -1.03
N VAL A 40 5.12 -1.77 -1.10
CA VAL A 40 6.08 -1.78 -2.20
C VAL A 40 5.72 -2.90 -3.16
N THR A 41 5.49 -2.53 -4.42
CA THR A 41 5.26 -3.50 -5.49
C THR A 41 6.52 -3.67 -6.32
N ARG A 42 6.97 -4.92 -6.48
CA ARG A 42 8.11 -5.30 -7.33
C ARG A 42 7.60 -6.09 -8.54
N LEU A 43 8.21 -5.86 -9.70
CA LEU A 43 7.99 -6.65 -10.91
C LEU A 43 9.23 -7.51 -11.16
N GLU A 44 9.07 -8.83 -11.08
CA GLU A 44 10.11 -9.80 -11.38
C GLU A 44 9.66 -10.66 -12.56
N GLY A 45 10.32 -10.47 -13.71
CA GLY A 45 9.84 -11.00 -14.99
C GLY A 45 8.45 -10.44 -15.31
N ASN A 46 7.43 -11.31 -15.25
CA ASN A 46 6.04 -10.95 -15.52
C ASN A 46 5.14 -11.07 -14.28
N VAL A 47 5.72 -11.16 -13.08
CA VAL A 47 5.02 -11.33 -11.80
C VAL A 47 5.12 -10.05 -10.98
N LEU A 48 3.96 -9.54 -10.54
CA LEU A 48 3.87 -8.44 -9.58
C LEU A 48 3.69 -8.99 -8.16
N THR A 49 4.56 -8.57 -7.25
CA THR A 49 4.47 -8.91 -5.82
C THR A 49 4.42 -7.63 -5.00
N THR A 50 3.40 -7.49 -4.15
CA THR A 50 3.25 -6.35 -3.24
C THR A 50 3.52 -6.79 -1.80
N ALA A 51 4.52 -6.16 -1.16
CA ALA A 51 4.89 -6.42 0.22
C ALA A 51 4.73 -5.15 1.07
N TYR A 52 4.44 -5.33 2.35
CA TYR A 52 4.46 -4.22 3.30
C TYR A 52 5.87 -4.06 3.88
N GLU A 53 6.38 -2.84 3.83
CA GLU A 53 7.67 -2.45 4.40
C GLU A 53 7.41 -1.40 5.48
N PRO A 54 7.59 -1.75 6.77
CA PRO A 54 7.37 -0.80 7.86
C PRO A 54 8.32 0.38 7.74
N LEU A 55 7.85 1.57 8.14
CA LEU A 55 8.75 2.70 8.33
C LEU A 55 9.61 2.42 9.56
N GLU A 56 10.89 2.13 9.37
CA GLU A 56 11.87 2.16 10.46
C GLU A 56 11.93 3.58 11.07
N GLY A 57 12.11 3.63 12.39
CA GLY A 57 11.89 4.83 13.21
C GLY A 57 12.62 6.09 12.71
N LYS A 58 11.84 7.18 12.61
CA LYS A 58 12.21 8.59 12.36
C LYS A 58 13.06 8.87 11.10
N ARG A 59 12.39 9.33 10.03
CA ARG A 59 13.00 10.37 9.19
C ARG A 59 12.87 11.71 9.92
N SER A 60 14.00 12.10 10.53
CA SER A 60 14.28 13.35 11.26
C SER A 60 13.47 13.63 12.53
#